data_AF-A0A1T5H0Z8-F1
#
_entry.id   AF-A0A1T5H0Z8-F1
#
_cell.length_a   1.000
_cell.length_b   1.000
_cell.length_c   1.000
_cell.angle_alpha   90.00
_cell.angle_beta   90.00
_cell.angle_gamma   90.00
#
_symmetry.space_group_name_H-M   'P 1'
#
loop_
_entity.id
_entity.type
_entity.pdbx_description
1 polymer ?
#
loop_
_entity_poly.entity_id
_entity_poly.type
_entity_poly.pdbx_seq_one_letter_code
_entity_poly.pdbx_strand_id
1 'polypeptide(L)'
;MEKTFGEQKDQKLIGFSLLGNGADSIKGAHSCIEKLDDLVDGIAHNLKDAVIFLNHGIEILLKVMLAERSAALMFTNIKDYQKAKESLKKGNKKDVFEVDPNLQTVSLKEALARIEFLCDVEIDDNMRNAIFELNKIRNKLMHFSLSFNEQEVSELIETLKFCYTVVCDFFEVHIEKFNDYVDDSRYEYTIEEYQQDQAEWHAELMMEDMKLFRYE
;
A
#
# COMPACT_ATOMS: atom_id res chain seq x y z
N MET A 1 -35.85 -45.31 -2.56
CA MET A 1 -36.17 -44.22 -1.61
C MET A 1 -34.87 -43.57 -1.21
N GLU A 2 -34.77 -42.31 -1.62
CA GLU A 2 -33.91 -41.19 -1.17
C GLU A 2 -32.57 -41.49 -0.49
N LYS A 3 -31.48 -41.18 -1.21
CA LYS A 3 -30.26 -40.62 -0.60
C LYS A 3 -30.30 -39.11 -0.87
N THR A 4 -30.61 -38.38 0.19
CA THR A 4 -30.66 -36.92 0.24
C THR A 4 -29.26 -36.30 0.21
N PHE A 5 -29.13 -35.32 -0.69
CA PHE A 5 -28.33 -34.09 -0.61
C PHE A 5 -26.88 -34.21 -0.16
N GLY A 6 -25.99 -34.17 -1.16
CA GLY A 6 -24.62 -33.74 -0.97
C GLY A 6 -24.59 -32.33 -0.38
N GLU A 7 -23.92 -32.21 0.75
CA GLU A 7 -23.55 -30.94 1.37
C GLU A 7 -22.82 -30.07 0.33
N GLN A 8 -23.49 -29.02 -0.13
CA GLN A 8 -22.83 -27.95 -0.86
C GLN A 8 -21.87 -27.31 0.15
N LYS A 9 -20.57 -27.54 -0.01
CA LYS A 9 -19.54 -26.75 0.68
C LYS A 9 -19.80 -25.29 0.34
N ASP A 10 -20.16 -24.49 1.34
CA ASP A 10 -20.18 -23.04 1.22
C ASP A 10 -18.83 -22.58 0.67
N GLN A 11 -18.84 -22.06 -0.55
CA GLN A 11 -17.63 -21.54 -1.17
C GLN A 11 -17.19 -20.29 -0.42
N LYS A 12 -16.04 -20.36 0.24
CA LYS A 12 -15.40 -19.20 0.87
C LYS A 12 -15.07 -18.17 -0.23
N LEU A 13 -15.82 -17.07 -0.26
CA LEU A 13 -15.53 -15.94 -1.14
C LEU A 13 -14.32 -15.17 -0.60
N ILE A 14 -13.31 -14.96 -1.43
CA ILE A 14 -12.17 -14.07 -1.14
C ILE A 14 -12.52 -12.71 -1.76
N GLY A 15 -12.69 -11.70 -0.91
CA GLY A 15 -12.97 -10.33 -1.32
C GLY A 15 -11.73 -9.45 -1.24
N PHE A 16 -11.55 -8.57 -2.21
CA PHE A 16 -10.49 -7.56 -2.23
C PHE A 16 -11.13 -6.19 -2.09
N SER A 17 -10.87 -5.51 -0.97
CA SER A 17 -11.43 -4.18 -0.71
C SER A 17 -10.49 -3.09 -1.23
N LEU A 18 -11.03 -1.91 -1.54
CA LEU A 18 -10.22 -0.78 -1.99
C LEU A 18 -9.20 -0.36 -0.91
N LEU A 19 -9.62 -0.32 0.36
CA LEU A 19 -8.74 -0.06 1.50
C LEU A 19 -7.64 -1.12 1.62
N GLY A 20 -8.01 -2.40 1.58
CA GLY A 20 -7.06 -3.50 1.64
C GLY A 20 -6.00 -3.43 0.54
N ASN A 21 -6.42 -3.19 -0.71
CA ASN A 21 -5.48 -3.08 -1.83
C ASN A 21 -4.51 -1.89 -1.66
N GLY A 22 -5.01 -0.76 -1.15
CA GLY A 22 -4.19 0.41 -0.86
C GLY A 22 -3.17 0.12 0.26
N ALA A 23 -3.64 -0.48 1.35
CA ALA A 23 -2.81 -0.88 2.48
C ALA A 23 -1.76 -1.91 2.08
N ASP A 24 -2.12 -2.97 1.36
CA ASP A 24 -1.18 -3.99 0.84
C ASP A 24 -0.07 -3.37 -0.01
N SER A 25 -0.38 -2.31 -0.75
CA SER A 25 0.63 -1.56 -1.51
C SER A 25 1.54 -0.71 -0.62
N ILE A 26 1.00 -0.09 0.43
CA ILE A 26 1.82 0.62 1.44
C ILE A 26 2.73 -0.36 2.18
N LYS A 27 2.24 -1.55 2.52
CA LYS A 27 3.02 -2.65 3.10
C LYS A 27 4.16 -3.08 2.19
N GLY A 28 3.86 -3.34 0.91
CA GLY A 28 4.88 -3.69 -0.08
C GLY A 28 5.95 -2.60 -0.24
N ALA A 29 5.56 -1.32 -0.17
CA ALA A 29 6.51 -0.22 -0.17
C ALA A 29 7.41 -0.25 1.08
N HIS A 30 6.84 -0.43 2.27
CA HIS A 30 7.57 -0.54 3.53
C HIS A 30 8.61 -1.67 3.49
N SER A 31 8.19 -2.89 3.14
CA SER A 31 9.09 -4.05 3.09
C SER A 31 10.24 -3.87 2.08
N CYS A 32 10.03 -3.09 1.01
CA CYS A 32 11.12 -2.71 0.10
C CYS A 32 12.01 -1.62 0.68
N ILE A 33 11.45 -0.61 1.37
CA ILE A 33 12.19 0.50 1.98
C ILE A 33 13.14 0.02 3.07
N GLU A 34 12.67 -0.83 3.98
CA GLU A 34 13.48 -1.34 5.11
C GLU A 34 14.73 -2.08 4.60
N LYS A 35 14.59 -2.83 3.51
CA LYS A 35 15.71 -3.55 2.91
C LYS A 35 16.76 -2.62 2.28
N LEU A 36 16.42 -1.37 1.93
CA LEU A 36 17.36 -0.50 1.20
C LEU A 36 18.61 -0.16 2.01
N ASP A 37 18.53 -0.15 3.34
CA ASP A 37 19.66 0.19 4.20
C ASP A 37 20.69 -0.94 4.33
N ASP A 38 20.25 -2.19 4.15
CA ASP A 38 21.06 -3.39 4.40
C ASP A 38 21.57 -4.08 3.12
N LEU A 39 21.18 -3.59 1.94
CA LEU A 39 21.51 -4.23 0.66
C LEU A 39 22.86 -3.76 0.10
N VAL A 40 23.78 -4.71 -0.07
CA VAL A 40 25.03 -4.53 -0.83
C VAL A 40 24.81 -4.68 -2.35
N ASP A 41 23.80 -5.46 -2.75
CA ASP A 41 23.35 -5.67 -4.13
C ASP A 41 21.81 -5.76 -4.17
N GLY A 42 21.17 -5.38 -5.27
CA GLY A 42 19.70 -5.42 -5.41
C GLY A 42 18.96 -4.12 -5.02
N ILE A 43 19.68 -3.05 -4.71
CA ILE A 43 19.12 -1.70 -4.42
C ILE A 43 18.19 -1.25 -5.56
N ALA A 44 18.60 -1.45 -6.82
CA ALA A 44 17.85 -0.96 -7.98
C ALA A 44 16.43 -1.58 -8.08
N HIS A 45 16.27 -2.87 -7.77
CA HIS A 45 14.97 -3.52 -7.84
C HIS A 45 14.07 -3.09 -6.68
N ASN A 46 14.57 -3.11 -5.45
CA ASN A 46 13.81 -2.69 -4.27
C ASN A 46 13.42 -1.21 -4.35
N LEU A 47 14.31 -0.34 -4.83
CA LEU A 47 14.03 1.08 -4.99
C LEU A 47 12.93 1.32 -6.02
N LYS A 48 12.99 0.62 -7.16
CA LYS A 48 11.96 0.68 -8.19
C LYS A 48 10.61 0.21 -7.64
N ASP A 49 10.60 -0.93 -6.98
CA ASP A 49 9.37 -1.55 -6.46
C ASP A 49 8.76 -0.69 -5.36
N ALA A 50 9.57 -0.16 -4.44
CA ALA A 50 9.10 0.75 -3.41
C ALA A 50 8.44 2.01 -4.00
N VAL A 51 9.05 2.62 -5.02
CA VAL A 51 8.47 3.80 -5.71
C VAL A 51 7.13 3.45 -6.37
N ILE A 52 7.03 2.28 -7.02
CA ILE A 52 5.81 1.83 -7.69
C ILE A 52 4.70 1.53 -6.66
N PHE A 53 5.02 0.74 -5.64
CA PHE A 53 4.09 0.36 -4.59
C PHE A 53 3.59 1.56 -3.80
N LEU A 54 4.47 2.49 -3.42
CA LEU A 54 4.07 3.67 -2.68
C LEU A 54 3.13 4.56 -3.48
N ASN A 55 3.46 4.81 -4.76
CA ASN A 55 2.57 5.59 -5.64
C ASN A 55 1.21 4.91 -5.82
N HIS A 56 1.19 3.59 -6.01
CA HIS A 56 -0.05 2.83 -6.14
C HIS A 56 -0.89 2.90 -4.86
N GLY A 57 -0.26 2.66 -3.70
CA GLY A 57 -0.91 2.72 -2.39
C GLY A 57 -1.52 4.10 -2.11
N ILE A 58 -0.75 5.17 -2.32
CA ILE A 58 -1.23 6.55 -2.17
C ILE A 58 -2.43 6.81 -3.09
N GLU A 59 -2.35 6.45 -4.38
CA GLU A 59 -3.44 6.66 -5.32
C GLU A 59 -4.73 5.93 -4.89
N ILE A 60 -4.61 4.69 -4.44
CA ILE A 60 -5.75 3.88 -4.00
C ILE A 60 -6.36 4.41 -2.70
N LEU A 61 -5.53 4.76 -1.71
CA LEU A 61 -6.01 5.29 -0.43
C LEU A 61 -6.66 6.68 -0.57
N LEU A 62 -6.13 7.54 -1.43
CA LEU A 62 -6.82 8.79 -1.78
C LEU A 62 -8.19 8.50 -2.42
N LYS A 63 -8.30 7.46 -3.26
CA LYS A 63 -9.60 7.04 -3.82
C LYS A 63 -10.54 6.50 -2.75
N VAL A 64 -10.05 5.84 -1.69
CA VAL A 64 -10.86 5.45 -0.52
C VAL A 64 -11.47 6.70 0.11
N MET A 65 -10.66 7.71 0.42
CA MET A 65 -11.14 8.97 1.00
C MET A 65 -12.18 9.66 0.11
N LEU A 66 -11.97 9.68 -1.21
CA LEU A 66 -12.96 10.20 -2.17
C LEU A 66 -14.26 9.37 -2.12
N ALA A 67 -14.16 8.04 -2.05
CA ALA A 67 -15.30 7.13 -2.01
C ALA A 67 -16.18 7.34 -0.78
N GLU A 68 -15.56 7.56 0.37
CA GLU A 68 -16.21 7.82 1.65
C GLU A 68 -17.06 9.09 1.61
N ARG A 69 -16.57 10.13 0.92
CA ARG A 69 -17.37 11.35 0.67
C ARG A 69 -18.45 11.12 -0.38
N SER A 70 -18.05 10.58 -1.53
CA SER A 70 -18.96 10.18 -2.60
C SER A 70 -18.20 9.36 -3.64
N ALA A 71 -18.64 8.12 -3.87
CA ALA A 71 -18.08 7.25 -4.91
C ALA A 71 -17.98 7.89 -6.31
N ALA A 72 -18.80 8.90 -6.63
CA ALA A 72 -18.69 9.62 -7.91
C ALA A 72 -17.38 10.39 -8.06
N LEU A 73 -16.77 10.85 -6.97
CA LEU A 73 -15.54 11.63 -6.96
C LEU A 73 -14.32 10.80 -7.40
N MET A 74 -14.40 9.47 -7.33
CA MET A 74 -13.34 8.59 -7.82
C MET A 74 -13.25 8.52 -9.35
N PHE A 75 -14.27 8.96 -10.08
CA PHE A 75 -14.36 8.79 -11.52
C PHE A 75 -14.01 10.07 -12.27
N THR A 76 -13.30 9.91 -13.39
CA THR A 76 -12.90 11.03 -14.25
C THR A 76 -14.12 11.70 -14.87
N ASN A 77 -15.09 10.90 -15.34
CA ASN A 77 -16.36 11.40 -15.88
C ASN A 77 -17.55 10.96 -15.01
N ILE A 78 -18.12 11.91 -14.27
CA ILE A 78 -19.27 11.70 -13.39
C ILE A 78 -20.51 11.24 -14.18
N LYS A 79 -20.70 11.72 -15.41
CA LYS A 79 -21.86 11.33 -16.24
C LYS A 79 -21.78 9.87 -16.66
N ASP A 80 -20.58 9.38 -16.97
CA ASP A 80 -20.38 7.98 -17.36
C ASP A 80 -20.57 7.07 -16.14
N TYR A 81 -20.03 7.46 -14.98
CA TYR A 81 -20.31 6.79 -13.71
C TYR A 81 -21.81 6.74 -13.39
N GLN A 82 -22.53 7.85 -13.59
CA GLN A 82 -23.97 7.90 -13.34
C GLN A 82 -24.74 6.92 -14.24
N LYS A 83 -24.45 6.89 -15.55
CA LYS A 83 -25.06 5.93 -16.48
C LYS A 83 -24.77 4.49 -16.09
N ALA A 84 -23.54 4.21 -15.67
CA ALA A 84 -23.15 2.88 -15.20
C ALA A 84 -23.93 2.49 -13.93
N LYS A 85 -24.06 3.42 -12.97
CA LYS A 85 -24.83 3.22 -11.73
C LYS A 85 -26.33 3.02 -11.99
N GLU A 86 -26.90 3.75 -12.94
CA GLU A 86 -28.30 3.56 -13.37
C GLU A 86 -28.53 2.19 -14.00
N SER A 87 -27.57 1.72 -14.80
CA SER A 87 -27.65 0.41 -15.44
C SER A 87 -27.42 -0.73 -14.43
N LEU A 88 -26.51 -0.53 -13.46
CA LEU A 88 -26.27 -1.47 -12.36
C LEU A 88 -27.54 -1.71 -11.54
N LYS A 89 -28.32 -0.65 -11.24
CA LYS A 89 -29.61 -0.78 -10.53
C LYS A 89 -30.66 -1.61 -11.28
N LYS A 90 -30.51 -1.78 -12.60
CA LYS A 90 -31.49 -2.46 -13.46
C LYS A 90 -31.09 -3.90 -13.82
N GLY A 91 -29.88 -4.34 -13.47
CA GLY A 91 -29.33 -5.62 -13.92
C GLY A 91 -28.70 -6.45 -12.79
N ASN A 92 -28.26 -7.66 -13.14
CA ASN A 92 -27.57 -8.59 -12.23
C ASN A 92 -26.03 -8.46 -12.31
N LYS A 93 -25.52 -7.25 -12.49
CA LYS A 93 -24.07 -6.97 -12.54
C LYS A 93 -23.53 -6.76 -11.13
N LYS A 94 -22.25 -7.09 -10.89
CA LYS A 94 -21.64 -6.99 -9.55
C LYS A 94 -21.21 -5.57 -9.20
N ASP A 95 -20.69 -4.83 -10.18
CA ASP A 95 -20.19 -3.47 -9.98
C ASP A 95 -20.31 -2.62 -11.26
N VAL A 96 -19.89 -1.36 -11.15
CA VAL A 96 -19.96 -0.39 -12.26
C VAL A 96 -18.97 -0.68 -13.40
N PHE A 97 -17.85 -1.36 -13.12
CA PHE A 97 -16.88 -1.74 -14.15
C PHE A 97 -17.35 -2.95 -14.97
N GLU A 98 -18.15 -3.85 -14.40
CA GLU A 98 -18.83 -4.89 -15.18
C GLU A 98 -19.92 -4.34 -16.12
N VAL A 99 -20.43 -3.13 -15.82
CA VAL A 99 -21.40 -2.41 -16.66
C VAL A 99 -20.67 -1.65 -17.77
N ASP A 100 -19.63 -0.90 -17.42
CA ASP A 100 -18.79 -0.17 -18.36
C ASP A 100 -17.30 -0.41 -18.05
N PRO A 101 -16.65 -1.35 -18.77
CA PRO A 101 -15.24 -1.66 -18.59
C PRO A 101 -14.30 -0.49 -18.93
N ASN A 102 -14.77 0.53 -19.64
CA ASN A 102 -13.96 1.69 -20.01
C ASN A 102 -14.02 2.82 -18.99
N LEU A 103 -14.79 2.68 -17.91
CA LEU A 103 -14.83 3.65 -16.82
C LEU A 103 -13.42 3.93 -16.30
N GLN A 104 -13.05 5.20 -16.32
CA GLN A 104 -11.76 5.65 -15.81
C GLN A 104 -11.91 6.26 -14.43
N THR A 105 -11.01 5.88 -13.54
CA THR A 105 -10.86 6.53 -12.24
C THR A 105 -9.87 7.69 -12.34
N VAL A 106 -9.94 8.60 -11.39
CA VAL A 106 -9.03 9.75 -11.31
C VAL A 106 -7.58 9.31 -11.12
N SER A 107 -6.65 10.07 -11.68
CA SER A 107 -5.21 9.89 -11.41
C SER A 107 -4.86 10.32 -9.98
N LEU A 108 -3.67 9.93 -9.50
CA LEU A 108 -3.13 10.37 -8.21
C LEU A 108 -3.15 11.90 -8.02
N LYS A 109 -2.73 12.67 -9.04
CA LYS A 109 -2.70 14.15 -8.95
C LYS A 109 -4.11 14.74 -8.86
N GLU A 110 -5.03 14.20 -9.65
CA GLU A 110 -6.43 14.61 -9.63
C GLU A 110 -7.09 14.21 -8.31
N ALA A 111 -6.74 13.04 -7.74
CA ALA A 111 -7.24 12.61 -6.45
C ALA A 111 -6.81 13.55 -5.32
N LEU A 112 -5.52 13.93 -5.27
CA LEU A 112 -5.02 14.93 -4.32
C LEU A 112 -5.77 16.25 -4.44
N ALA A 113 -5.92 16.78 -5.66
CA ALA A 113 -6.63 18.04 -5.88
C ALA A 113 -8.11 17.96 -5.43
N ARG A 114 -8.78 16.84 -5.68
CA ARG A 114 -10.17 16.64 -5.23
C ARG A 114 -10.29 16.50 -3.72
N ILE A 115 -9.34 15.85 -3.07
CA ILE A 115 -9.30 15.77 -1.60
C ILE A 115 -9.14 17.16 -1.00
N GLU A 116 -8.21 17.95 -1.54
CA GLU A 116 -7.95 19.31 -1.07
C GLU A 116 -9.13 20.26 -1.30
N PHE A 117 -9.64 20.34 -2.54
CA PHE A 117 -10.59 21.38 -2.92
C PHE A 117 -12.06 20.97 -2.89
N LEU A 118 -12.38 19.66 -2.88
CA LEU A 118 -13.76 19.17 -2.86
C LEU A 118 -14.13 18.44 -1.57
N CYS A 119 -13.14 17.99 -0.79
CA CYS A 119 -13.36 17.30 0.48
C CYS A 119 -12.89 18.12 1.69
N ASP A 120 -12.40 19.34 1.45
CA ASP A 120 -11.92 20.29 2.46
C ASP A 120 -10.87 19.69 3.41
N VAL A 121 -9.96 18.87 2.87
CA VAL A 121 -8.85 18.27 3.62
C VAL A 121 -7.57 19.02 3.31
N GLU A 122 -6.94 19.59 4.33
CA GLU A 122 -5.66 20.27 4.17
C GLU A 122 -4.55 19.27 3.83
N ILE A 123 -3.74 19.59 2.82
CA ILE A 123 -2.61 18.78 2.38
C ILE A 123 -1.34 19.61 2.51
N ASP A 124 -0.42 19.14 3.36
CA ASP A 124 0.88 19.78 3.54
C ASP A 124 1.66 19.87 2.21
N ASP A 125 2.26 21.03 1.96
CA ASP A 125 2.98 21.30 0.72
C ASP A 125 4.19 20.37 0.53
N ASN A 126 4.89 20.00 1.60
CA ASN A 126 6.04 19.10 1.53
C ASN A 126 5.58 17.68 1.17
N MET A 127 4.49 17.21 1.78
CA MET A 127 3.85 15.94 1.39
C MET A 127 3.44 15.97 -0.09
N ARG A 128 2.73 17.02 -0.54
CA ARG A 128 2.30 17.15 -1.95
C ARG A 128 3.50 17.10 -2.90
N ASN A 129 4.56 17.84 -2.59
CA ASN A 129 5.77 17.91 -3.41
C ASN A 129 6.49 16.56 -3.45
N ALA A 130 6.65 15.88 -2.32
CA ALA A 130 7.26 14.55 -2.26
C ALA A 130 6.48 13.52 -3.10
N ILE A 131 5.14 13.51 -2.97
CA ILE A 131 4.27 12.66 -3.79
C ILE A 131 4.44 12.96 -5.28
N PHE A 132 4.50 14.24 -5.66
CA PHE A 132 4.65 14.63 -7.06
C PHE A 132 6.02 14.26 -7.64
N GLU A 133 7.10 14.40 -6.88
CA GLU A 133 8.43 13.97 -7.31
C GLU A 133 8.49 12.45 -7.51
N LEU A 134 7.99 11.67 -6.54
CA LEU A 134 7.93 10.21 -6.68
C LEU A 134 7.04 9.78 -7.84
N ASN A 135 5.92 10.46 -8.11
CA ASN A 135 5.07 10.15 -9.25
C ASN A 135 5.77 10.46 -10.60
N LYS A 136 6.57 11.53 -10.68
CA LYS A 136 7.40 11.79 -11.87
C LYS A 136 8.41 10.65 -12.08
N ILE A 137 9.07 10.20 -11.01
CA ILE A 137 10.05 9.12 -11.07
C ILE A 137 9.38 7.80 -11.46
N ARG A 138 8.25 7.45 -10.84
CA ARG A 138 7.43 6.27 -11.18
C ARG A 138 7.07 6.25 -12.67
N ASN A 139 6.65 7.38 -13.23
CA ASN A 139 6.33 7.47 -14.65
C ASN A 139 7.55 7.22 -15.55
N LYS A 140 8.72 7.74 -15.17
CA LYS A 140 9.97 7.46 -15.89
C LYS A 140 10.35 5.99 -15.77
N LEU A 141 10.31 5.40 -14.57
CA LEU A 141 10.62 3.98 -14.32
C LEU A 141 9.72 3.01 -15.09
N MET A 142 8.44 3.36 -15.28
CA MET A 142 7.47 2.50 -15.98
C MET A 142 7.49 2.65 -17.50
N HIS A 143 7.80 3.84 -18.02
CA HIS A 143 7.59 4.16 -19.44
C HIS A 143 8.87 4.53 -20.19
N PHE A 144 9.99 4.75 -19.50
CA PHE A 144 11.26 5.19 -20.09
C PHE A 144 12.47 4.48 -19.46
N SER A 145 13.60 4.54 -20.15
CA SER A 145 14.89 4.15 -19.56
C SER A 145 15.40 5.29 -18.69
N LEU A 146 15.89 4.97 -17.50
CA LEU A 146 16.42 5.94 -16.55
C LEU A 146 17.64 5.37 -15.84
N SER A 147 18.65 6.22 -15.63
CA SER A 147 19.87 5.91 -14.89
C SER A 147 20.08 6.96 -13.80
N PHE A 148 20.44 6.51 -12.61
CA PHE A 148 20.81 7.36 -11.48
C PHE A 148 22.29 7.20 -11.16
N ASN A 149 22.92 8.25 -10.68
CA ASN A 149 24.19 8.16 -9.96
C ASN A 149 23.96 7.90 -8.46
N GLU A 150 25.02 7.59 -7.71
CA GLU A 150 24.91 7.25 -6.28
C GLU A 150 24.26 8.35 -5.43
N GLN A 151 24.55 9.61 -5.72
CA GLN A 151 23.94 10.74 -5.02
C GLN A 151 22.44 10.82 -5.30
N GLU A 152 22.03 10.69 -6.57
CA GLU A 152 20.61 10.70 -6.96
C GLU A 152 19.84 9.52 -6.36
N VAL A 153 20.49 8.35 -6.20
CA VAL A 153 19.93 7.21 -5.49
C VAL A 153 19.69 7.54 -4.02
N SER A 154 20.68 8.11 -3.34
CA SER A 154 20.55 8.52 -1.93
C SER A 154 19.42 9.54 -1.72
N GLU A 155 19.36 10.57 -2.57
CA GLU A 155 18.31 11.59 -2.53
C GLU A 155 16.91 11.00 -2.78
N LEU A 156 16.80 9.99 -3.66
CA LEU A 156 15.56 9.28 -3.92
C LEU A 156 15.15 8.43 -2.71
N ILE A 157 16.08 7.74 -2.05
CA ILE A 157 15.81 6.95 -0.84
C ILE A 157 15.30 7.87 0.28
N GLU A 158 15.95 9.01 0.50
CA GLU A 158 15.50 9.99 1.50
C GLU A 158 14.10 10.53 1.18
N THR A 159 13.85 10.90 -0.07
CA THR A 159 12.53 11.37 -0.53
C THR A 159 11.46 10.29 -0.34
N LEU A 160 11.81 9.03 -0.60
CA LEU A 160 10.93 7.88 -0.48
C LEU A 160 10.55 7.62 0.99
N LYS A 161 11.53 7.59 1.90
CA LYS A 161 11.31 7.41 3.35
C LYS A 161 10.50 8.55 3.95
N PHE A 162 10.83 9.79 3.58
CA PHE A 162 10.08 10.97 3.99
C PHE A 162 8.61 10.86 3.53
N CYS A 163 8.41 10.61 2.23
CA CYS A 163 7.08 10.51 1.65
C CYS A 163 6.26 9.40 2.32
N TYR A 164 6.84 8.21 2.51
CA TYR A 164 6.20 7.09 3.20
C TYR A 164 5.70 7.49 4.59
N THR A 165 6.56 8.15 5.38
CA THR A 165 6.22 8.56 6.75
C THR A 165 5.05 9.54 6.74
N VAL A 166 5.16 10.65 6.00
CA VAL A 166 4.15 11.70 6.01
C VAL A 166 2.80 11.24 5.43
N VAL A 167 2.80 10.34 4.45
CA VAL A 167 1.53 9.80 3.92
C VAL A 167 0.89 8.80 4.87
N CYS A 168 1.68 8.00 5.61
CA CYS A 168 1.13 7.10 6.63
C CYS A 168 0.48 7.92 7.75
N ASP A 169 1.17 8.95 8.27
CA ASP A 169 0.62 9.86 9.28
C ASP A 169 -0.68 10.53 8.78
N PHE A 170 -0.68 10.98 7.53
CA PHE A 170 -1.87 11.58 6.91
C PHE A 170 -3.04 10.58 6.82
N PHE A 171 -2.80 9.36 6.33
CA PHE A 171 -3.86 8.36 6.19
C PHE A 171 -4.36 7.81 7.54
N GLU A 172 -3.50 7.72 8.54
CA GLU A 172 -3.89 7.33 9.90
C GLU A 172 -4.92 8.29 10.49
N VAL A 173 -4.78 9.59 10.21
CA VAL A 173 -5.75 10.61 10.66
C VAL A 173 -7.05 10.58 9.87
N HIS A 174 -6.99 10.25 8.58
CA HIS A 174 -8.11 10.47 7.65
C HIS A 174 -8.89 9.21 7.24
N ILE A 175 -8.35 8.01 7.42
CA ILE A 175 -8.98 6.76 7.01
C ILE A 175 -9.25 5.88 8.24
N GLU A 176 -10.53 5.56 8.46
CA GLU A 176 -10.91 4.68 9.56
C GLU A 176 -10.30 3.29 9.37
N LYS A 177 -9.73 2.72 10.45
CA LYS A 177 -9.09 1.39 10.45
C LYS A 177 -7.86 1.28 9.56
N PHE A 178 -7.26 2.38 9.13
CA PHE A 178 -6.02 2.34 8.36
C PHE A 178 -4.95 1.47 9.03
N ASN A 179 -4.71 1.68 10.34
CA ASN A 179 -3.74 0.90 11.12
C ASN A 179 -4.10 -0.60 11.16
N ASP A 180 -5.37 -0.96 11.34
CA ASP A 180 -5.79 -2.37 11.32
C ASP A 180 -5.38 -3.08 10.02
N TYR A 181 -5.31 -2.34 8.91
CA TYR A 181 -4.90 -2.87 7.62
C TYR A 181 -3.39 -2.81 7.38
N VAL A 182 -2.65 -1.88 7.98
CA VAL A 182 -1.22 -1.66 7.71
C VAL A 182 -0.31 -2.32 8.77
N ASP A 183 -0.80 -2.52 10.00
CA ASP A 183 -0.02 -2.95 11.17
C ASP A 183 0.57 -4.35 11.03
N ASP A 184 -0.06 -5.23 10.27
CA ASP A 184 0.48 -6.56 9.99
C ASP A 184 1.88 -6.52 9.33
N SER A 185 2.25 -5.42 8.66
CA SER A 185 3.59 -5.26 8.07
C SER A 185 4.52 -4.32 8.85
N ARG A 186 4.03 -3.63 9.89
CA ARG A 186 4.90 -2.96 10.87
C ARG A 186 5.58 -3.97 11.80
N TYR A 187 5.06 -5.21 11.86
CA TYR A 187 5.55 -6.32 12.68
C TYR A 187 5.83 -7.57 11.84
N GLU A 188 6.38 -7.43 10.64
CA GLU A 188 6.86 -8.59 9.88
C GLU A 188 8.13 -9.14 10.54
N TYR A 189 7.95 -10.06 11.48
CA TYR A 189 9.03 -10.85 12.06
C TYR A 189 9.35 -12.01 11.13
N THR A 190 10.43 -11.87 10.39
CA THR A 190 10.87 -12.85 9.40
C THR A 190 11.34 -14.14 10.07
N ILE A 191 11.33 -15.24 9.31
CA ILE A 191 11.84 -16.53 9.81
C ILE A 191 13.33 -16.42 10.17
N GLU A 192 14.09 -15.58 9.47
CA GLU A 192 15.50 -15.32 9.78
C GLU A 192 15.65 -14.54 11.08
N GLU A 193 14.88 -13.48 11.30
CA GLU A 193 14.86 -12.73 12.58
C GLU A 193 14.45 -13.65 13.74
N TYR A 194 13.45 -14.51 13.55
CA TYR A 194 13.09 -15.53 14.56
C TYR A 194 14.23 -16.50 14.86
N GLN A 195 14.91 -17.00 13.83
CA GLN A 195 16.02 -17.93 14.01
C GLN A 195 17.22 -17.25 14.68
N GLN A 196 17.47 -15.98 14.35
CA GLN A 196 18.56 -15.20 14.92
C GLN A 196 18.32 -14.90 16.39
N ASP A 197 17.12 -14.45 16.76
CA ASP A 197 16.75 -14.20 18.17
C ASP A 197 16.75 -15.49 19.00
N GLN A 198 16.30 -16.62 18.42
CA GLN A 198 16.38 -17.93 19.07
C GLN A 198 17.84 -18.35 19.29
N ALA A 199 18.72 -18.10 18.32
CA ALA A 199 20.14 -18.41 18.43
C ALA A 199 20.82 -17.53 19.50
N GLU A 200 20.50 -16.24 19.55
CA GLU A 200 21.00 -15.31 20.56
C GLU A 200 20.54 -15.70 21.97
N TRP A 201 19.25 -16.00 22.14
CA TRP A 201 18.69 -16.46 23.41
C TRP A 201 19.33 -17.77 23.90
N HIS A 202 19.54 -18.72 22.99
CA HIS A 202 20.24 -19.96 23.30
C HIS A 202 21.70 -19.72 23.70
N ALA A 203 22.38 -18.77 23.06
CA ALA A 203 23.76 -18.41 23.40
C ALA A 203 23.84 -17.75 24.80
N GLU A 204 22.89 -16.87 25.14
CA GLU A 204 22.81 -16.24 26.47
C GLU A 204 22.61 -17.28 27.58
N LEU A 205 21.67 -18.21 27.40
CA LEU A 205 21.44 -19.31 28.33
C LEU A 205 22.70 -20.16 28.55
N MET A 206 23.42 -20.50 27.47
CA MET A 206 24.67 -21.26 27.60
C MET A 206 25.77 -20.46 28.32
N MET A 207 25.81 -19.14 28.16
CA MET A 207 26.75 -18.29 28.88
C MET A 207 26.40 -18.15 30.37
N GLU A 208 25.11 -18.08 30.71
CA GLU A 208 24.65 -18.07 32.11
C GLU A 208 24.94 -19.39 32.81
N ASP A 209 24.67 -20.53 32.17
CA ASP A 209 25.03 -21.85 32.70
C ASP A 209 26.54 -21.96 32.90
N MET A 210 27.35 -21.54 31.92
CA MET A 210 28.81 -21.52 32.07
C MET A 210 29.31 -20.60 33.19
N LYS A 211 28.61 -19.50 33.47
CA LYS A 211 28.92 -18.63 34.61
C LYS A 211 28.58 -19.31 35.93
N LEU A 212 27.46 -20.03 36.03
CA LEU A 212 27.12 -20.81 37.23
C LEU A 212 28.17 -21.89 37.52
N PHE A 213 28.64 -22.61 36.49
CA PHE A 213 29.69 -23.64 36.62
C PHE A 213 31.08 -23.09 37.00
N ARG A 214 31.29 -21.76 36.94
CA ARG A 214 32.54 -21.12 37.40
C ARG A 214 32.53 -20.70 38.87
N TYR A 215 31.38 -20.78 39.54
CA TYR A 215 31.22 -20.42 40.96
C TYR A 215 30.95 -21.61 41.89
N GLU A 216 31.02 -22.84 41.36
CA GLU A 216 31.15 -24.10 42.13
C GLU A 216 32.61 -24.57 42.18
#